data_AF-A0A6J0TIF8-F1
#
_entry.id   AF-A0A6J0TIF8-F1
#
_cell.length_a   1.000
_cell.length_b   1.000
_cell.length_c   1.000
_cell.angle_alpha   90.00
_cell.angle_beta   90.00
_cell.angle_gamma   90.00
#
_symmetry.space_group_name_H-M   'P 1'
#
loop_
_entity.id
_entity.type
_entity.pdbx_description
1 polymer ?
#
loop_
_entity_poly.entity_id
_entity_poly.type
_entity_poly.pdbx_seq_one_letter_code
_entity_poly.pdbx_strand_id
1 'polypeptide(L)'
;MAAAPPTYPRWALYLAQGQKIPYKRHWVRCTHPLALADKIRRPPQYSQEPECLTEISLIMACWKQNEFSDIACAEEIQTFLRCSSESEARRKERMKREAMGQTGHFNLQEVNQILKEFPNIKKFS
;
A
#
# COMPACT_ATOMS: atom_id res chain seq x y z
N MET A 1 -2.11 -34.43 -13.94
CA MET A 1 -1.84 -35.10 -12.66
C MET A 1 -2.45 -34.25 -11.55
N ALA A 2 -3.61 -34.62 -11.02
CA ALA A 2 -4.28 -33.85 -9.97
C ALA A 2 -3.64 -34.16 -8.62
N ALA A 3 -3.14 -33.14 -7.92
CA ALA A 3 -2.65 -33.28 -6.55
C ALA A 3 -3.83 -33.57 -5.63
N ALA A 4 -3.70 -34.59 -4.78
CA ALA A 4 -4.70 -34.91 -3.77
C ALA A 4 -4.91 -33.70 -2.85
N PRO A 5 -6.16 -33.38 -2.46
CA PRO A 5 -6.43 -32.27 -1.56
C PRO A 5 -5.69 -32.50 -0.22
N PRO A 6 -5.15 -31.44 0.41
CA PRO A 6 -4.49 -31.58 1.70
C PRO A 6 -5.47 -32.15 2.74
N THR A 7 -5.08 -33.24 3.39
CA THR A 7 -5.84 -33.81 4.51
C THR A 7 -5.78 -32.85 5.70
N TYR A 8 -6.84 -32.07 5.88
CA TYR A 8 -6.93 -31.17 7.03
C TYR A 8 -7.16 -31.96 8.32
N PRO A 9 -6.53 -31.56 9.43
CA PRO A 9 -6.75 -32.20 10.73
C PRO A 9 -8.19 -31.98 11.20
N ARG A 10 -8.74 -32.95 11.95
CA ARG A 10 -10.16 -33.01 12.34
C ARG A 10 -10.68 -31.73 13.02
N TRP A 11 -9.83 -31.00 13.74
CA TRP A 11 -10.17 -29.71 14.37
C TRP A 11 -10.47 -28.60 13.35
N ALA A 12 -9.89 -28.64 12.16
CA ALA A 12 -10.17 -27.69 11.09
C ALA A 12 -11.59 -27.89 10.52
N LEU A 13 -12.09 -29.13 10.51
CA LEU A 13 -13.48 -29.45 10.13
C LEU A 13 -14.48 -28.98 11.19
N TYR A 14 -14.12 -29.02 12.48
CA TYR A 14 -14.98 -28.50 13.56
C TYR A 14 -15.09 -26.97 13.55
N LEU A 15 -14.03 -26.24 13.19
CA LEU A 15 -14.07 -24.79 12.96
C LEU A 15 -14.96 -24.42 11.78
N ALA A 16 -14.95 -25.24 10.74
CA ALA A 16 -15.78 -25.08 9.56
C ALA A 16 -17.29 -25.23 9.94
N GLN A 17 -17.64 -26.18 10.81
CA GLN A 17 -19.03 -26.47 11.16
C GLN A 17 -19.64 -25.61 12.28
N GLY A 18 -18.98 -24.53 12.71
CA GLY A 18 -19.53 -23.60 13.70
C GLY A 18 -19.76 -24.18 15.10
N GLN A 19 -19.20 -25.36 15.40
CA GLN A 19 -19.30 -25.98 16.72
C GLN A 19 -18.29 -25.38 17.68
N LYS A 20 -18.73 -25.05 18.91
CA LYS A 20 -17.88 -24.46 19.96
C LYS A 20 -16.81 -25.45 20.40
N ILE A 21 -15.56 -25.16 20.05
CA ILE A 21 -14.41 -25.96 20.49
C ILE A 21 -14.24 -25.79 22.01
N PRO A 22 -14.17 -26.89 22.78
CA PRO A 22 -13.92 -26.83 24.21
C PRO A 22 -12.49 -26.32 24.47
N TYR A 23 -12.41 -25.10 24.99
CA TYR A 23 -11.37 -24.56 25.87
C TYR A 23 -9.94 -25.08 25.65
N LYS A 24 -9.29 -24.54 24.64
CA LYS A 24 -7.84 -24.28 24.67
C LYS A 24 -7.63 -22.84 24.25
N ARG A 25 -6.95 -22.03 25.07
CA ARG A 25 -6.67 -20.61 24.82
C ARG A 25 -6.14 -20.45 23.38
N HIS A 26 -6.94 -19.85 22.52
CA HIS A 26 -6.54 -19.53 21.16
C HIS A 26 -5.71 -18.24 21.24
N TRP A 27 -4.50 -18.26 20.70
CA TRP A 27 -3.57 -17.11 20.77
C TRP A 27 -3.92 -16.01 19.76
N VAL A 28 -4.88 -16.29 18.87
CA VAL A 28 -5.40 -15.34 17.88
C VAL A 28 -6.92 -15.35 17.95
N ARG A 29 -7.51 -14.20 18.28
CA ARG A 29 -8.95 -13.98 18.24
C ARG A 29 -9.30 -13.38 16.89
N CYS A 30 -9.69 -14.21 15.93
CA CYS A 30 -10.18 -13.72 14.64
C CYS A 30 -11.58 -13.12 14.82
N THR A 31 -11.71 -11.80 14.62
CA THR A 31 -12.99 -11.08 14.69
C THR A 31 -13.85 -11.32 13.44
N HIS A 32 -13.23 -11.69 12.33
CA HIS A 32 -13.88 -12.01 11.08
C HIS A 32 -13.67 -13.49 10.71
N PRO A 33 -14.62 -14.10 9.97
CA PRO A 33 -14.47 -15.48 9.53
C PRO A 33 -13.23 -15.60 8.63
N LEU A 34 -12.54 -16.73 8.73
CA LEU A 34 -11.37 -17.07 7.92
C LEU A 34 -11.79 -17.48 6.49
N ALA A 35 -12.53 -16.62 5.82
CA ALA A 35 -12.97 -16.78 4.45
C ALA A 35 -12.47 -15.60 3.62
N LEU A 36 -11.94 -15.88 2.43
CA LEU A 36 -11.54 -14.85 1.48
C LEU A 36 -12.77 -14.03 1.06
N ALA A 37 -12.64 -12.71 1.06
CA ALA A 37 -13.65 -11.79 0.58
C ALA A 37 -13.58 -11.61 -0.94
N ASP A 38 -14.71 -11.30 -1.56
CA ASP A 38 -14.83 -11.16 -3.03
C ASP A 38 -14.34 -9.78 -3.54
N LYS A 39 -13.75 -8.96 -2.65
CA LYS A 39 -13.16 -7.67 -2.99
C LYS A 39 -11.95 -7.37 -2.10
N ILE A 40 -10.94 -6.75 -2.71
CA ILE A 40 -9.76 -6.24 -2.05
C ILE A 40 -9.96 -4.75 -1.78
N ARG A 41 -9.65 -4.33 -0.55
CA ARG A 41 -9.70 -2.92 -0.15
C ARG A 41 -8.52 -2.18 -0.80
N ARG A 42 -8.77 -0.98 -1.32
CA ARG A 42 -7.68 -0.10 -1.78
C ARG A 42 -6.76 0.23 -0.60
N PRO A 43 -5.43 0.15 -0.77
CA PRO A 43 -4.52 0.63 0.24
C PRO A 43 -4.78 2.12 0.49
N PRO A 44 -4.61 2.60 1.73
CA PRO A 44 -4.62 4.03 1.98
C PRO A 44 -3.52 4.68 1.11
N GLN A 45 -3.84 5.80 0.49
CA GLN A 45 -2.82 6.63 -0.14
C GLN A 45 -2.01 7.25 1.00
N TYR A 46 -0.79 6.76 1.22
CA TYR A 46 0.13 7.41 2.14
C TYR A 46 0.44 8.80 1.60
N SER A 47 0.30 9.83 2.44
CA SER A 47 0.82 11.16 2.14
C SER A 47 2.31 11.00 1.87
N GLN A 48 2.73 11.31 0.65
CA GLN A 48 4.13 11.24 0.28
C GLN A 48 4.92 12.16 1.20
N GLU A 49 6.06 11.66 1.70
CA GLU A 49 7.03 12.49 2.40
C GLU A 49 7.39 13.68 1.50
N PRO A 50 7.45 14.91 2.04
CA PRO A 50 7.75 16.06 1.21
C PRO A 50 9.11 15.86 0.52
N GLU A 51 9.09 15.93 -0.80
CA GLU A 51 10.31 15.85 -1.59
C GLU A 51 11.10 17.16 -1.40
N CYS A 52 12.44 17.08 -1.43
CA CYS A 52 13.36 18.21 -1.29
C CYS A 52 13.45 18.87 0.12
N LEU A 53 13.21 18.09 1.18
CA LEU A 53 13.34 18.57 2.56
C LEU A 53 14.76 19.02 2.94
N THR A 54 15.77 18.39 2.36
CA THR A 54 17.18 18.70 2.64
C THR A 54 17.56 20.08 2.10
N GLU A 55 17.13 20.38 0.89
CA GLU A 55 17.42 21.61 0.16
C GLU A 55 16.71 22.80 0.82
N ILE A 56 15.44 22.62 1.23
CA ILE A 56 14.74 23.68 1.96
C ILE A 56 15.37 23.93 3.34
N SER A 57 15.93 22.90 3.98
CA SER A 57 16.67 23.07 5.24
C SER A 57 17.95 23.90 5.05
N LEU A 58 18.64 23.77 3.90
CA LEU A 58 19.81 24.57 3.56
C LEU A 58 19.45 26.03 3.29
N ILE A 59 18.37 26.31 2.56
CA ILE A 59 17.85 27.67 2.38
C ILE A 59 17.57 28.32 3.74
N MET A 60 16.88 27.60 4.63
CA MET A 60 16.56 28.11 5.97
C MET A 60 17.81 28.39 6.81
N ALA A 61 18.84 27.56 6.67
CA ALA A 61 20.13 27.79 7.34
C ALA A 61 20.85 29.03 6.77
N CYS A 62 20.86 29.20 5.46
CA CYS A 62 21.47 30.37 4.81
C CYS A 62 20.72 31.66 5.14
N TRP A 63 19.38 31.65 5.04
CA TRP A 63 18.53 32.77 5.40
C TRP A 63 18.75 33.21 6.85
N LYS A 64 18.91 32.26 7.79
CA LYS A 64 19.20 32.58 9.19
C LYS A 64 20.51 33.34 9.37
N GLN A 65 21.52 33.08 8.53
CA GLN A 65 22.83 33.73 8.62
C GLN A 65 22.87 35.08 7.90
N ASN A 66 22.06 35.25 6.84
CA ASN A 66 22.09 36.39 5.93
C ASN A 66 20.83 37.26 5.99
N GLU A 67 20.19 37.35 7.16
CA GLU A 67 19.00 38.19 7.38
C GLU A 67 17.86 37.94 6.37
N PHE A 68 17.69 36.68 5.94
CA PHE A 68 16.69 36.27 4.95
C PHE A 68 16.85 36.94 3.57
N SER A 69 18.08 37.31 3.19
CA SER A 69 18.36 37.86 1.85
C SER A 69 18.46 36.75 0.80
N ASP A 70 17.56 36.78 -0.18
CA ASP A 70 17.55 35.83 -1.31
C ASP A 70 18.75 36.00 -2.24
N ILE A 71 19.32 37.22 -2.31
CA ILE A 71 20.50 37.50 -3.16
C ILE A 71 21.73 36.81 -2.56
N ALA A 72 21.85 36.79 -1.24
CA ALA A 72 22.96 36.14 -0.54
C ALA A 72 22.86 34.60 -0.58
N CYS A 73 21.64 34.05 -0.65
CA CYS A 73 21.35 32.61 -0.66
C CYS A 73 20.96 32.09 -2.05
N ALA A 74 21.41 32.75 -3.12
CA ALA A 74 21.00 32.43 -4.48
C ALA A 74 21.39 31.00 -4.90
N GLU A 75 22.49 30.47 -4.39
CA GLU A 75 22.95 29.12 -4.68
C GLU A 75 22.02 28.06 -4.08
N GLU A 76 21.68 28.19 -2.80
CA GLU A 76 20.75 27.32 -2.07
C GLU A 76 19.35 27.36 -2.70
N ILE A 77 18.91 28.54 -3.14
CA ILE A 77 17.63 28.69 -3.84
C ILE A 77 17.65 27.98 -5.19
N GLN A 78 18.71 28.13 -6.00
CA GLN A 78 18.83 27.44 -7.28
C GLN A 78 18.86 25.91 -7.13
N THR A 79 19.54 25.41 -6.11
CA THR A 79 19.58 23.95 -5.84
C THR A 79 18.20 23.42 -5.44
N PHE A 80 17.45 24.13 -4.60
CA PHE A 80 16.08 23.76 -4.25
C PHE A 80 15.15 23.76 -5.47
N LEU A 81 15.20 24.80 -6.30
CA LEU A 81 14.36 24.89 -7.51
C LEU A 81 14.63 23.76 -8.48
N ARG A 82 15.90 23.34 -8.61
CA ARG A 82 16.27 22.16 -9.39
C ARG A 82 15.61 20.90 -8.84
N CYS A 83 15.75 20.66 -7.54
CA CYS A 83 15.14 19.50 -6.89
C CYS A 83 13.61 19.51 -7.06
N SER A 84 12.97 20.67 -6.89
CA SER A 84 11.52 20.84 -7.07
C SER A 84 11.07 20.52 -8.51
N SER A 85 11.81 20.99 -9.52
CA SER A 85 11.49 20.71 -10.92
C SER A 85 11.59 19.22 -11.26
N GLU A 86 12.61 18.54 -10.73
CA GLU A 86 12.80 17.10 -10.92
C GLU A 86 11.75 16.29 -10.15
N SER A 87 11.41 16.72 -8.94
CA SER A 87 10.33 16.15 -8.13
C SER A 87 9.00 16.18 -8.87
N GLU A 88 8.65 17.32 -9.45
CA GLU A 88 7.45 17.43 -10.26
C GLU A 88 7.47 16.50 -11.47
N ALA A 89 8.61 16.39 -12.15
CA ALA A 89 8.78 15.50 -13.29
C ALA A 89 8.60 14.03 -12.87
N ARG A 90 9.28 13.59 -11.81
CA ARG A 90 9.14 12.24 -11.24
C ARG A 90 7.71 11.94 -10.83
N ARG A 91 7.02 12.89 -10.19
CA ARG A 91 5.61 12.75 -9.82
C ARG A 91 4.72 12.55 -11.04
N LYS A 92 4.90 13.36 -12.09
CA LYS A 92 4.16 13.25 -13.36
C LYS A 92 4.42 11.90 -14.04
N GLU A 93 5.66 11.44 -14.06
CA GLU A 93 6.03 10.12 -14.60
C GLU A 93 5.43 8.97 -13.80
N ARG A 94 5.47 9.03 -12.47
CA ARG A 94 4.86 8.03 -11.58
C ARG A 94 3.35 7.94 -11.84
N MET A 95 2.65 9.07 -11.93
CA MET A 95 1.23 9.08 -12.26
C MET A 95 0.94 8.49 -13.64
N LYS A 96 1.78 8.77 -14.65
CA LYS A 96 1.66 8.15 -15.98
C LYS A 96 1.87 6.64 -15.94
N ARG A 97 2.89 6.16 -15.22
CA ARG A 97 3.18 4.72 -15.06
C ARG A 97 2.07 3.98 -14.33
N GLU A 98 1.53 4.58 -13.26
CA GLU A 98 0.39 4.04 -12.51
C GLU A 98 -0.88 3.99 -13.39
N ALA A 99 -1.13 5.03 -14.18
CA ALA A 99 -2.26 5.04 -15.13
C ALA A 99 -2.11 4.01 -16.25
N MET A 100 -0.87 3.77 -16.72
CA MET A 100 -0.58 2.84 -17.81
C MET A 100 -0.46 1.37 -17.36
N GLY A 101 -0.62 1.08 -16.05
CA GLY A 101 -0.63 -0.28 -15.51
C GLY A 101 0.70 -1.04 -15.69
N GLN A 102 1.82 -0.35 -15.86
CA GLN A 102 3.12 -0.96 -16.21
C GLN A 102 3.83 -1.66 -15.05
N THR A 103 3.22 -1.73 -13.88
CA THR A 103 3.68 -2.61 -12.82
C THR A 103 3.34 -4.03 -13.25
N GLY A 104 4.28 -4.98 -13.24
CA GLY A 104 4.05 -6.39 -13.65
C GLY A 104 3.07 -7.17 -12.74
N HIS A 105 2.09 -6.50 -12.17
CA HIS A 105 1.03 -6.99 -11.30
C HIS A 105 -0.30 -6.36 -11.73
N PHE A 106 -1.39 -7.12 -11.60
CA PHE A 106 -2.73 -6.65 -11.93
C PHE A 106 -3.11 -5.42 -11.11
N ASN A 107 -3.80 -4.48 -11.73
CA ASN A 107 -4.39 -3.35 -11.04
C ASN A 107 -5.46 -3.86 -10.05
N LEU A 108 -5.66 -3.17 -8.93
CA LEU A 108 -6.72 -3.47 -7.96
C LEU A 108 -8.10 -3.56 -8.61
N GLN A 109 -8.35 -2.78 -9.66
CA GLN A 109 -9.62 -2.85 -10.39
C GLN A 109 -9.75 -4.17 -11.16
N GLU A 110 -8.68 -4.61 -11.82
CA GLU A 110 -8.63 -5.86 -12.57
C GLU A 110 -8.79 -7.05 -11.64
N VAL A 111 -8.07 -7.07 -10.51
CA VAL A 111 -8.20 -8.14 -9.51
C VAL A 111 -9.63 -8.19 -8.96
N ASN A 112 -10.22 -7.04 -8.65
CA ASN A 112 -11.60 -6.99 -8.18
C ASN A 112 -12.62 -7.39 -9.26
N GLN A 113 -12.30 -7.26 -10.55
CA GLN A 113 -13.14 -7.74 -11.62
C GLN A 113 -13.09 -9.27 -11.72
N ILE A 114 -11.89 -9.85 -11.67
CA ILE A 114 -11.69 -11.30 -11.64
C ILE A 114 -12.39 -11.93 -10.43
N LEU A 115 -12.26 -11.33 -9.24
CA LEU A 115 -12.91 -11.84 -8.02
C LEU A 115 -14.44 -11.75 -8.06
N LYS A 116 -15.01 -10.85 -8.87
CA LYS A 116 -16.46 -10.78 -9.11
C LYS A 116 -16.93 -11.89 -10.06
N GLU A 117 -16.14 -12.22 -11.07
CA GLU A 117 -16.44 -13.28 -12.02
C GLU A 117 -16.33 -14.66 -11.37
N PHE A 118 -15.35 -14.83 -10.48
CA PHE A 118 -15.10 -16.06 -9.73
C PHE A 118 -15.22 -15.83 -8.22
N PRO A 119 -16.45 -15.64 -7.69
CA PRO A 119 -16.65 -15.40 -6.27
C PRO A 119 -16.29 -16.63 -5.45
N ASN A 120 -15.84 -16.41 -4.21
CA ASN A 120 -15.48 -17.51 -3.34
C ASN A 120 -16.75 -18.25 -2.88
N ILE A 121 -16.87 -19.52 -3.26
CA ILE A 121 -18.01 -20.37 -2.85
C ILE A 121 -17.88 -20.67 -1.35
N LYS A 122 -18.52 -19.84 -0.52
CA LYS A 122 -18.62 -20.06 0.92
C LYS A 122 -19.57 -21.23 1.17
N LYS A 123 -19.06 -22.46 1.13
CA LYS A 123 -19.81 -23.64 1.60
C LYS A 123 -19.86 -23.61 3.13
N PHE A 124 -20.70 -22.73 3.67
CA PHE A 124 -21.12 -22.73 5.06
C PHE A 124 -22.62 -22.47 5.10
N SER A 125 -23.38 -23.49 4.70
CA SER A 125 -24.75 -23.76 5.13
C SER A 125 -24.75 -25.06 5.90
#